data_AF-A0A8H2PET0-F1
#
_entry.id   AF-A0A8H2PET0-F1
#
_cell.length_a   1.000
_cell.length_b   1.000
_cell.length_c   1.000
_cell.angle_alpha   90.00
_cell.angle_beta   90.00
_cell.angle_gamma   90.00
#
_symmetry.space_group_name_H-M   'P 1'
#
loop_
_entity.id
_entity.type
_entity.pdbx_description
1 polymer ?
#
loop_
_entity_poly.entity_id
_entity_poly.type
_entity_poly.pdbx_seq_one_letter_code
_entity_poly.pdbx_strand_id
1 'polypeptide(L)'
;MTRVDSLTGVRAVAALLVVLTHAAFTTGKYTQDYVGLMYSRAEIGVPIFFVLSGFLLFTPWVKALARADAEKPYDAPSVRRYAWHRVRRIMPAYVVTVLGAYALYHFRTAGPNPGHTWLGLLRNLTLTQIYTDNYLFSWLHQGLTQMWSLAVEVAFYVALPVLAYLLMVVLCRRQWRPGRLLGALAALAASSLAWLTLVHTTDFLPDGARLWLPTYLIWFVGGMLLSVLSVMGVRAYGFLCIPLALVCYLIASTPIAGAPTTSPATLPQSLWKAVLYAAIATLVVAPLGLGNRGWYARLLGSRPMVFLGEISYEIFLVHLVIMELVMVEVMHQHIWTGSTFALFTWTMLFTIPASWLLHRFTRVRN
;
A
#
# COMPACT_ATOMS: atom_id res chain seq x y z
N MET A 1 4.01 -14.10 21.35
CA MET A 1 3.73 -13.50 20.04
C MET A 1 2.24 -13.45 19.80
N THR A 2 1.69 -12.25 19.75
CA THR A 2 0.29 -12.01 19.44
C THR A 2 0.08 -11.97 17.92
N ARG A 3 -1.17 -12.17 17.46
CA ARG A 3 -1.53 -12.00 16.03
C ARG A 3 -1.18 -10.59 15.52
N VAL A 4 -1.24 -9.60 16.40
CA VAL A 4 -0.92 -8.20 16.12
C VAL A 4 0.57 -8.05 15.79
N ASP A 5 1.45 -8.75 16.51
CA ASP A 5 2.90 -8.72 16.28
C ASP A 5 3.24 -9.21 14.86
N SER A 6 2.69 -10.36 14.44
CA SER A 6 2.97 -10.92 13.11
C SER A 6 2.41 -10.08 11.97
N LEU A 7 1.23 -9.47 12.13
CA LEU A 7 0.68 -8.54 11.14
C LEU A 7 1.49 -7.25 11.07
N THR A 8 2.07 -6.82 12.18
CA THR A 8 3.04 -5.72 12.22
C THR A 8 4.31 -6.10 11.48
N GLY A 9 4.82 -7.32 11.67
CA GLY A 9 5.96 -7.85 10.92
C GLY A 9 5.79 -7.88 9.39
N VAL A 10 4.59 -8.19 8.88
CA VAL A 10 4.34 -8.12 7.43
C VAL A 10 4.55 -6.71 6.88
N ARG A 11 4.25 -5.68 7.68
CA ARG A 11 4.48 -4.30 7.27
C ARG A 11 5.97 -4.00 7.07
N ALA A 12 6.85 -4.66 7.83
CA ALA A 12 8.29 -4.57 7.61
C ALA A 12 8.64 -5.13 6.23
N VAL A 13 8.14 -6.32 5.88
CA VAL A 13 8.35 -6.93 4.55
C VAL A 13 7.85 -6.00 3.45
N ALA A 14 6.65 -5.45 3.60
CA ALA A 14 6.07 -4.51 2.64
C ALA A 14 6.95 -3.25 2.45
N ALA A 15 7.43 -2.64 3.54
CA ALA A 15 8.32 -1.49 3.46
C ALA A 15 9.66 -1.83 2.80
N LEU A 16 10.28 -2.95 3.15
CA LEU A 16 11.55 -3.39 2.57
C LEU A 16 11.43 -3.63 1.05
N LEU A 17 10.34 -4.25 0.61
CA LEU A 17 10.07 -4.47 -0.81
C LEU A 17 9.88 -3.14 -1.57
N VAL A 18 9.20 -2.15 -0.97
CA VAL A 18 9.08 -0.81 -1.55
C VAL A 18 10.45 -0.12 -1.65
N VAL A 19 11.30 -0.20 -0.61
CA VAL A 19 12.64 0.41 -0.70
C VAL A 19 13.49 -0.30 -1.76
N LEU A 20 13.39 -1.63 -1.86
CA LEU A 20 14.11 -2.41 -2.87
C LEU A 20 13.72 -2.03 -4.30
N THR A 21 12.43 -1.87 -4.57
CA THR A 21 11.94 -1.51 -5.91
C THR A 21 12.43 -0.12 -6.32
N HIS A 22 12.41 0.86 -5.40
CA HIS A 22 12.93 2.19 -5.65
C HIS A 22 14.45 2.21 -5.80
N ALA A 23 15.19 1.40 -5.02
CA ALA A 23 16.63 1.27 -5.19
C ALA A 23 16.96 0.71 -6.59
N ALA A 24 16.21 -0.31 -7.03
CA ALA A 24 16.39 -0.90 -8.36
C ALA A 24 16.10 0.12 -9.46
N PHE A 25 15.01 0.87 -9.35
CA PHE A 25 14.68 1.96 -10.27
C PHE A 25 15.79 3.01 -10.34
N THR A 26 16.22 3.52 -9.18
CA THR A 26 17.26 4.56 -9.07
C THR A 26 18.60 4.12 -9.64
N THR A 27 18.94 2.83 -9.54
CA THR A 27 20.17 2.25 -10.14
C THR A 27 20.02 1.77 -11.59
N GLY A 28 18.86 2.00 -12.23
CA GLY A 28 18.64 1.61 -13.62
C GLY A 28 18.45 0.11 -13.84
N LYS A 29 18.11 -0.65 -12.80
CA LYS A 29 17.84 -2.10 -12.87
C LYS A 29 16.38 -2.45 -13.17
N TYR A 30 15.60 -1.48 -13.64
CA TYR A 30 14.28 -1.70 -14.23
C TYR A 30 14.41 -2.11 -15.70
N THR A 31 15.13 -3.20 -15.95
CA THR A 31 15.33 -3.76 -17.28
C THR A 31 14.15 -4.66 -17.66
N GLN A 32 13.99 -4.93 -18.97
CA GLN A 32 12.93 -5.79 -19.50
C GLN A 32 13.28 -7.29 -19.40
N ASP A 33 14.50 -7.62 -18.98
CA ASP A 33 14.86 -9.00 -18.67
C ASP A 33 14.17 -9.48 -17.38
N TYR A 34 14.18 -10.79 -17.17
CA TYR A 34 13.49 -11.42 -16.05
C TYR A 34 13.93 -10.90 -14.69
N VAL A 35 15.23 -10.61 -14.50
CA VAL A 35 15.76 -10.12 -13.23
C VAL A 35 15.31 -8.68 -12.99
N GLY A 36 15.34 -7.84 -14.03
CA GLY A 36 14.81 -6.47 -13.95
C GLY A 36 13.31 -6.44 -13.63
N LEU A 37 12.53 -7.33 -14.27
CA LEU A 37 11.12 -7.51 -13.96
C LEU A 37 10.94 -7.94 -12.49
N MET A 38 11.69 -8.93 -12.00
CA MET A 38 11.66 -9.33 -10.60
C MET A 38 11.93 -8.16 -9.65
N TYR A 39 12.89 -7.29 -9.93
CA TYR A 39 13.13 -6.11 -9.10
C TYR A 39 11.96 -5.10 -9.14
N SER A 40 11.38 -4.88 -10.32
CA SER A 40 10.22 -3.99 -10.47
C SER A 40 8.97 -4.52 -9.75
N ARG A 41 8.82 -5.85 -9.64
CA ARG A 41 7.69 -6.47 -8.93
C ARG A 41 7.80 -6.39 -7.41
N ALA A 42 8.95 -5.96 -6.86
CA ALA A 42 9.04 -5.62 -5.45
C ALA A 42 8.09 -4.46 -5.05
N GLU A 43 7.54 -3.71 -6.01
CA GLU A 43 6.44 -2.77 -5.78
C GLU A 43 5.18 -3.42 -5.15
N ILE A 44 5.08 -4.76 -5.15
CA ILE A 44 4.05 -5.55 -4.43
C ILE A 44 3.92 -5.19 -2.94
N GLY A 45 4.94 -4.57 -2.35
CA GLY A 45 4.84 -4.00 -1.00
C GLY A 45 3.64 -3.06 -0.82
N VAL A 46 3.28 -2.26 -1.83
CA VAL A 46 2.10 -1.37 -1.79
C VAL A 46 0.79 -2.17 -1.71
N PRO A 47 0.50 -3.14 -2.61
CA PRO A 47 -0.61 -4.08 -2.47
C PRO A 47 -0.69 -4.77 -1.10
N ILE A 48 0.44 -5.16 -0.51
CA ILE A 48 0.46 -5.76 0.84
C ILE A 48 -0.05 -4.76 1.89
N PHE A 49 0.37 -3.49 1.84
CA PHE A 49 -0.19 -2.44 2.72
C PHE A 49 -1.69 -2.26 2.51
N PHE A 50 -2.17 -2.26 1.26
CA PHE A 50 -3.61 -2.09 0.97
C PHE A 50 -4.44 -3.27 1.46
N VAL A 51 -3.96 -4.51 1.29
CA VAL A 51 -4.61 -5.70 1.88
C VAL A 51 -4.61 -5.61 3.41
N LEU A 52 -3.51 -5.20 4.04
CA LEU A 52 -3.48 -5.01 5.50
C LEU A 52 -4.47 -3.95 5.96
N SER A 53 -4.58 -2.82 5.25
CA SER A 53 -5.55 -1.77 5.53
C SER A 53 -6.99 -2.24 5.34
N GLY A 54 -7.28 -2.94 4.25
CA GLY A 54 -8.58 -3.58 4.04
C GLY A 54 -8.93 -4.58 5.14
N PHE A 55 -7.98 -5.42 5.56
CA PHE A 55 -8.19 -6.41 6.61
C PHE A 55 -8.42 -5.77 7.98
N LEU A 56 -7.44 -4.98 8.45
CA LEU A 56 -7.46 -4.40 9.80
C LEU A 56 -8.60 -3.42 9.98
N LEU A 57 -8.88 -2.61 8.95
CA LEU A 57 -9.94 -1.63 9.03
C LEU A 57 -11.30 -2.26 8.74
N PHE A 58 -11.48 -3.29 7.93
CA PHE A 58 -12.83 -3.85 7.76
C PHE A 58 -13.25 -4.79 8.90
N THR A 59 -12.28 -5.38 9.62
CA THR A 59 -12.51 -6.37 10.70
C THR A 59 -13.48 -5.91 11.80
N PRO A 60 -13.38 -4.69 12.37
CA PRO A 60 -14.33 -4.26 13.41
C PRO A 60 -15.78 -4.25 12.95
N TRP A 61 -16.07 -3.86 11.71
CA TRP A 61 -17.42 -3.81 11.15
C TRP A 61 -17.97 -5.21 10.92
N VAL A 62 -17.15 -6.13 10.38
CA VAL A 62 -17.53 -7.54 10.18
C VAL A 62 -17.79 -8.23 11.51
N LYS A 63 -16.93 -8.02 12.52
CA LYS A 63 -17.11 -8.58 13.86
C LYS A 63 -18.38 -8.05 14.55
N ALA A 64 -18.67 -6.76 14.40
CA ALA A 64 -19.90 -6.18 14.92
C ALA A 64 -21.13 -6.80 14.25
N LEU A 65 -21.12 -6.99 12.93
CA LEU A 65 -22.21 -7.63 12.20
C LEU A 65 -22.40 -9.10 12.58
N ALA A 66 -21.30 -9.85 12.75
CA ALA A 66 -21.35 -11.26 13.11
C ALA A 66 -21.81 -11.53 14.54
N ARG A 67 -21.69 -10.53 15.43
CA ARG A 67 -22.22 -10.57 16.79
C ARG A 67 -23.65 -10.05 16.90
N ALA A 68 -24.19 -9.50 15.82
CA ALA A 68 -25.54 -8.96 15.82
C ALA A 68 -26.56 -10.10 15.78
N ASP A 69 -27.51 -10.07 16.70
CA ASP A 69 -28.63 -11.00 16.79
C ASP A 69 -29.93 -10.25 17.17
N ALA A 70 -31.00 -10.99 17.49
CA ALA A 70 -32.28 -10.40 17.84
C ALA A 70 -32.25 -9.59 19.16
N GLU A 71 -31.36 -9.94 20.09
CA GLU A 71 -31.23 -9.29 21.41
C GLU A 71 -30.20 -8.15 21.39
N LYS A 72 -29.17 -8.27 20.56
CA LYS A 72 -28.09 -7.30 20.38
C LYS A 72 -28.06 -6.85 18.93
N PRO A 73 -28.78 -5.76 18.58
CA PRO A 73 -28.75 -5.20 17.25
C PRO A 73 -27.33 -4.81 16.82
N TYR A 74 -27.12 -4.74 15.52
CA TYR A 74 -25.86 -4.29 14.93
C TYR A 74 -25.47 -2.89 15.44
N ASP A 75 -24.40 -2.83 16.23
CA ASP A 75 -23.76 -1.60 16.70
C ASP A 75 -22.54 -1.28 15.82
N ALA A 76 -22.70 -0.30 14.92
CA ALA A 76 -21.67 0.07 13.97
C ALA A 76 -20.50 0.80 14.65
N PRO A 77 -19.24 0.52 14.26
CA PRO A 77 -18.10 1.29 14.74
C PRO A 77 -18.26 2.80 14.50
N SER A 78 -17.94 3.62 15.50
CA SER A 78 -18.02 5.08 15.40
C SER A 78 -17.10 5.65 14.31
N VAL A 79 -17.70 6.24 13.27
CA VAL A 79 -16.98 6.88 12.15
C VAL A 79 -16.10 8.03 12.63
N ARG A 80 -16.57 8.83 13.60
CA ARG A 80 -15.79 9.93 14.19
C ARG A 80 -14.52 9.43 14.86
N ARG A 81 -14.64 8.40 15.72
CA ARG A 81 -13.48 7.82 16.41
C ARG A 81 -12.50 7.19 15.42
N TYR A 82 -13.04 6.49 14.42
CA TYR A 82 -12.25 5.92 13.32
C TYR A 82 -11.45 7.00 12.58
N ALA A 83 -12.12 8.06 12.09
CA ALA A 83 -11.49 9.14 11.34
C ALA A 83 -10.40 9.84 12.17
N TRP A 84 -10.70 10.16 13.43
CA TRP A 84 -9.73 10.78 14.34
C TRP A 84 -8.47 9.92 14.55
N HIS A 85 -8.64 8.61 14.73
CA HIS A 85 -7.51 7.69 14.86
C HIS A 85 -6.70 7.55 13.57
N ARG A 86 -7.29 7.76 12.39
CA ARG A 86 -6.55 7.77 11.11
C ARG A 86 -5.75 9.06 10.97
N VAL A 87 -6.39 10.22 11.15
CA VAL A 87 -5.75 11.54 11.05
C VAL A 87 -4.55 11.63 12.00
N ARG A 88 -4.73 11.30 13.28
CA ARG A 88 -3.64 11.30 14.28
C ARG A 88 -2.48 10.37 13.93
N ARG A 89 -2.76 9.25 13.27
CA ARG A 89 -1.73 8.26 12.93
C ARG A 89 -0.91 8.66 11.69
N ILE A 90 -1.53 9.37 10.74
CA ILE A 90 -0.96 9.60 9.41
C ILE A 90 -0.41 11.02 9.30
N MET A 91 -1.24 12.02 9.60
CA MET A 91 -0.96 13.41 9.27
C MET A 91 0.31 13.97 9.93
N PRO A 92 0.63 13.70 11.21
CA PRO A 92 1.80 14.34 11.83
C PRO A 92 3.12 14.00 11.12
N ALA A 93 3.41 12.72 10.92
CA ALA A 93 4.63 12.31 10.22
C ALA A 93 4.57 12.69 8.73
N TYR A 94 3.40 12.55 8.09
CA TYR A 94 3.23 12.93 6.70
C TYR A 94 3.56 14.41 6.44
N VAL A 95 2.97 15.32 7.22
CA VAL A 95 3.16 16.76 7.07
C VAL A 95 4.62 17.14 7.31
N VAL A 96 5.27 16.57 8.32
CA VAL A 96 6.70 16.80 8.57
C VAL A 96 7.54 16.35 7.37
N THR A 97 7.27 15.17 6.80
CA THR A 97 7.99 14.68 5.62
C THR A 97 7.74 15.56 4.38
N VAL A 98 6.49 15.95 4.11
CA VAL A 98 6.16 16.80 2.95
C VAL A 98 6.84 18.16 3.08
N LEU A 99 6.71 18.83 4.22
CA LEU A 99 7.36 20.12 4.45
C LEU A 99 8.88 20.01 4.38
N GLY A 100 9.47 18.96 4.98
CA GLY A 100 10.91 18.71 4.93
C GLY A 100 11.42 18.47 3.51
N ALA A 101 10.69 17.71 2.69
CA ALA A 101 11.01 17.52 1.29
C ALA A 101 10.94 18.85 0.53
N TYR A 102 9.83 19.58 0.58
CA TYR A 102 9.71 20.87 -0.12
C TYR A 102 10.77 21.88 0.31
N ALA A 103 11.13 21.92 1.60
CA ALA A 103 12.22 22.76 2.10
C ALA A 103 13.58 22.33 1.51
N LEU A 104 13.89 21.04 1.49
CA LEU A 104 15.14 20.52 0.94
C LEU A 104 15.33 20.91 -0.54
N TYR A 105 14.30 20.69 -1.37
CA TYR A 105 14.36 21.00 -2.81
C TYR A 105 14.14 22.49 -3.13
N HIS A 106 13.80 23.32 -2.14
CA HIS A 106 13.86 24.78 -2.28
C HIS A 106 15.33 25.26 -2.32
N PHE A 107 16.20 24.65 -1.50
CA PHE A 107 17.62 25.02 -1.43
C PHE A 107 18.52 24.19 -2.36
N ARG A 108 18.05 23.02 -2.83
CA ARG A 108 18.78 22.13 -3.72
C ARG A 108 18.24 22.20 -5.15
N THR A 109 19.08 22.59 -6.10
CA THR A 109 18.73 22.58 -7.53
C THR A 109 18.78 21.15 -8.08
N ALA A 110 17.61 20.53 -8.30
CA ALA A 110 17.48 19.19 -8.86
C ALA A 110 16.69 19.22 -10.18
N GLY A 111 17.40 19.31 -11.31
CA GLY A 111 16.84 19.17 -12.66
C GLY A 111 15.62 20.07 -12.99
N PRO A 112 14.87 19.75 -14.06
CA PRO A 112 13.58 20.36 -14.31
C PRO A 112 12.65 20.13 -13.12
N ASN A 113 12.00 21.21 -12.68
CA ASN A 113 11.22 21.25 -11.45
C ASN A 113 9.71 21.41 -11.75
N PRO A 114 9.01 20.35 -12.19
CA PRO A 114 7.58 20.47 -12.46
C PRO A 114 6.76 20.60 -11.18
N GLY A 115 7.12 19.88 -10.11
CA GLY A 115 6.27 19.71 -8.92
C GLY A 115 6.58 20.59 -7.69
N HIS A 116 7.70 21.33 -7.64
CA HIS A 116 8.09 22.11 -6.44
C HIS A 116 7.49 23.53 -6.48
N THR A 117 6.17 23.59 -6.67
CA THR A 117 5.38 24.83 -6.66
C THR A 117 4.56 24.92 -5.37
N TRP A 118 4.10 26.13 -5.00
CA TRP A 118 3.18 26.32 -3.89
C TRP A 118 1.87 25.53 -4.07
N LEU A 119 1.37 25.44 -5.30
CA LEU A 119 0.19 24.64 -5.62
C LEU A 119 0.47 23.14 -5.48
N GLY A 120 1.66 22.67 -5.90
CA GLY A 120 2.11 21.30 -5.66
C GLY A 120 2.21 20.97 -4.17
N LEU A 121 2.74 21.89 -3.36
CA LEU A 121 2.81 21.74 -1.91
C LEU A 121 1.42 21.57 -1.31
N LEU A 122 0.49 22.47 -1.66
CA LEU A 122 -0.89 22.40 -1.19
C LEU A 122 -1.53 21.05 -1.54
N ARG A 123 -1.39 20.61 -2.80
CA ARG A 123 -1.93 19.33 -3.28
C ARG A 123 -1.37 18.13 -2.54
N ASN A 124 -0.06 18.11 -2.24
CA ASN A 124 0.55 17.06 -1.42
C ASN A 124 0.03 17.13 0.02
N LEU A 125 0.02 18.30 0.67
CA LEU A 125 -0.49 18.45 2.04
C LEU A 125 -1.96 18.00 2.19
N THR A 126 -2.78 18.18 1.15
CA THR A 126 -4.18 17.74 1.13
C THR A 126 -4.38 16.32 0.57
N LEU A 127 -3.32 15.63 0.15
CA LEU A 127 -3.38 14.30 -0.49
C LEU A 127 -4.26 14.26 -1.75
N THR A 128 -4.31 15.38 -2.50
CA THR A 128 -5.12 15.51 -3.71
C THR A 128 -4.29 15.55 -5.00
N GLN A 129 -2.97 15.35 -4.90
CA GLN A 129 -2.04 15.45 -6.01
C GLN A 129 -2.36 14.54 -7.20
N ILE A 130 -3.05 13.41 -6.99
CA ILE A 130 -3.45 12.47 -8.05
C ILE A 130 -4.74 12.85 -8.80
N TYR A 131 -5.47 13.87 -8.33
CA TYR A 131 -6.73 14.32 -8.92
C TYR A 131 -6.52 15.54 -9.82
N THR A 132 -5.66 15.40 -10.82
CA THR A 132 -5.30 16.48 -11.75
C THR A 132 -4.92 15.90 -13.11
N ASP A 133 -5.07 16.72 -14.15
CA ASP A 133 -4.44 16.48 -15.44
C ASP A 133 -2.92 16.59 -15.33
N ASN A 134 -2.22 15.85 -16.19
CA ASN A 134 -0.77 15.87 -16.33
C ASN A 134 -0.02 15.63 -15.01
N TYR A 135 -0.55 14.82 -14.09
CA TYR A 135 0.08 14.54 -12.79
C TYR A 135 1.56 14.16 -12.92
N LEU A 136 1.86 13.17 -13.77
CA LEU A 136 3.22 12.64 -13.97
C LEU A 136 4.20 13.66 -14.55
N PHE A 137 3.71 14.67 -15.27
CA PHE A 137 4.54 15.65 -15.99
C PHE A 137 4.63 17.00 -15.29
N SER A 138 3.57 17.44 -14.61
CA SER A 138 3.43 18.80 -14.10
C SER A 138 3.39 18.90 -12.58
N TRP A 139 3.12 17.82 -11.86
CA TRP A 139 2.87 17.90 -10.41
C TRP A 139 3.61 16.86 -9.57
N LEU A 140 4.33 15.95 -10.22
CA LEU A 140 5.11 14.91 -9.57
C LEU A 140 6.36 15.52 -8.91
N HIS A 141 6.40 15.49 -7.58
CA HIS A 141 7.55 15.96 -6.81
C HIS A 141 8.59 14.84 -6.68
N GLN A 142 9.85 15.11 -7.04
CA GLN A 142 10.90 14.10 -7.19
C GLN A 142 11.12 13.27 -5.91
N GLY A 143 11.20 13.92 -4.74
CA GLY A 143 11.36 13.24 -3.45
C GLY A 143 10.08 12.61 -2.86
N LEU A 144 8.92 12.75 -3.51
CA LEU A 144 7.61 12.34 -2.99
C LEU A 144 6.82 11.49 -3.99
N THR A 145 7.49 10.89 -4.99
CA THR A 145 6.84 10.12 -6.06
C THR A 145 5.97 8.98 -5.52
N GLN A 146 6.38 8.31 -4.44
CA GLN A 146 5.65 7.23 -3.77
C GLN A 146 4.30 7.67 -3.14
N MET A 147 4.11 8.97 -2.88
CA MET A 147 2.97 9.48 -2.10
C MET A 147 1.61 9.32 -2.80
N TRP A 148 1.58 9.00 -4.10
CA TRP A 148 0.34 8.64 -4.81
C TRP A 148 -0.42 7.52 -4.09
N SER A 149 0.31 6.52 -3.57
CA SER A 149 -0.31 5.37 -2.91
C SER A 149 -0.95 5.75 -1.57
N LEU A 150 -0.40 6.75 -0.87
CA LEU A 150 -1.00 7.26 0.37
C LEU A 150 -2.29 8.05 0.08
N ALA A 151 -2.34 8.80 -1.02
CA ALA A 151 -3.58 9.46 -1.46
C ALA A 151 -4.68 8.43 -1.76
N VAL A 152 -4.35 7.34 -2.45
CA VAL A 152 -5.26 6.19 -2.67
C VAL A 152 -5.72 5.58 -1.34
N GLU A 153 -4.81 5.39 -0.40
CA GLU A 153 -5.13 4.81 0.90
C GLU A 153 -6.06 5.71 1.73
N VAL A 154 -5.84 7.03 1.73
CA VAL A 154 -6.73 7.98 2.39
C VAL A 154 -8.09 8.06 1.70
N ALA A 155 -8.14 7.98 0.37
CA ALA A 155 -9.41 7.85 -0.36
C ALA A 155 -10.17 6.59 0.07
N PHE A 156 -9.48 5.45 0.25
CA PHE A 156 -10.09 4.25 0.81
C PHE A 156 -10.59 4.49 2.24
N TYR A 157 -9.83 5.19 3.08
CA TYR A 157 -10.26 5.47 4.46
C TYR A 157 -11.55 6.28 4.53
N VAL A 158 -11.73 7.22 3.61
CA VAL A 158 -12.96 8.02 3.47
C VAL A 158 -14.10 7.18 2.89
N ALA A 159 -13.82 6.33 1.91
CA ALA A 159 -14.82 5.47 1.28
C ALA A 159 -15.29 4.31 2.18
N LEU A 160 -14.44 3.81 3.07
CA LEU A 160 -14.70 2.60 3.86
C LEU A 160 -15.96 2.69 4.75
N PRO A 161 -16.24 3.77 5.49
CA PRO A 161 -17.49 3.90 6.24
C PRO A 161 -18.74 3.83 5.37
N VAL A 162 -18.71 4.46 4.19
CA VAL A 162 -19.81 4.42 3.23
C VAL A 162 -19.99 3.00 2.68
N LEU A 163 -18.88 2.35 2.30
CA LEU A 163 -18.87 0.97 1.84
C LEU A 163 -19.40 0.01 2.90
N ALA A 164 -18.97 0.17 4.15
CA ALA A 164 -19.44 -0.64 5.27
C ALA A 164 -20.93 -0.42 5.53
N TYR A 165 -21.44 0.81 5.41
CA TYR A 165 -22.87 1.08 5.50
C TYR A 165 -23.65 0.35 4.39
N LEU A 166 -23.22 0.47 3.13
CA LEU A 166 -23.87 -0.19 2.00
C LEU A 166 -23.84 -1.72 2.15
N LEU A 167 -22.71 -2.29 2.54
CA LEU A 167 -22.55 -3.74 2.69
C LEU A 167 -23.32 -4.29 3.90
N MET A 168 -23.16 -3.68 5.08
CA MET A 168 -23.71 -4.22 6.32
C MET A 168 -25.17 -3.84 6.52
N VAL A 169 -25.55 -2.59 6.23
CA VAL A 169 -26.90 -2.07 6.50
C VAL A 169 -27.82 -2.28 5.30
N VAL A 170 -27.42 -1.88 4.10
CA VAL A 170 -28.30 -1.95 2.92
C VAL A 170 -28.40 -3.39 2.39
N LEU A 171 -27.26 -4.01 2.06
CA LEU A 171 -27.22 -5.33 1.44
C LEU A 171 -27.49 -6.48 2.42
N CYS A 172 -26.80 -6.48 3.56
CA CYS A 172 -26.92 -7.54 4.57
C CYS A 172 -28.08 -7.31 5.54
N ARG A 173 -28.78 -6.15 5.45
CA ARG A 173 -29.90 -5.77 6.33
C ARG A 173 -29.59 -5.93 7.82
N ARG A 174 -28.36 -5.56 8.22
CA ARG A 174 -27.84 -5.66 9.59
C ARG A 174 -27.78 -7.08 10.16
N GLN A 175 -27.82 -8.11 9.30
CA GLN A 175 -27.73 -9.51 9.70
C GLN A 175 -26.46 -10.14 9.14
N TRP A 176 -25.91 -11.11 9.87
CA TRP A 176 -24.76 -11.88 9.40
C TRP A 176 -25.14 -12.77 8.20
N ARG A 177 -24.78 -12.32 6.99
CA ARG A 177 -25.04 -13.04 5.72
C ARG A 177 -23.74 -13.18 4.93
N PRO A 178 -22.80 -14.04 5.36
CA PRO A 178 -21.45 -14.09 4.81
C PRO A 178 -21.43 -14.34 3.30
N GLY A 179 -22.31 -15.19 2.77
CA GLY A 179 -22.38 -15.44 1.32
C GLY A 179 -22.70 -14.19 0.49
N ARG A 180 -23.64 -13.35 0.96
CA ARG A 180 -23.96 -12.07 0.30
C ARG A 180 -22.81 -11.09 0.40
N LEU A 181 -22.16 -11.04 1.55
CA LEU A 181 -21.02 -10.17 1.78
C LEU A 181 -19.84 -10.56 0.88
N LEU A 182 -19.52 -11.84 0.77
CA LEU A 182 -18.49 -12.36 -0.14
C LEU A 182 -18.85 -12.08 -1.61
N GLY A 183 -20.10 -12.28 -2.02
CA GLY A 183 -20.56 -11.96 -3.37
C GLY A 183 -20.44 -10.47 -3.70
N ALA A 184 -20.76 -9.58 -2.77
CA ALA A 184 -20.59 -8.14 -2.97
C ALA A 184 -19.13 -7.71 -2.97
N LEU A 185 -18.27 -8.32 -2.16
CA LEU A 185 -16.82 -8.11 -2.23
C LEU A 185 -16.27 -8.56 -3.60
N ALA A 186 -16.74 -9.68 -4.14
CA ALA A 186 -16.38 -10.11 -5.49
C ALA A 186 -16.83 -9.09 -6.56
N ALA A 187 -18.04 -8.53 -6.43
CA ALA A 187 -18.53 -7.47 -7.32
C ALA A 187 -17.67 -6.18 -7.22
N LEU A 188 -17.20 -5.81 -6.03
CA LEU A 188 -16.28 -4.68 -5.83
C LEU A 188 -14.89 -4.93 -6.40
N ALA A 189 -14.39 -6.18 -6.35
CA ALA A 189 -13.17 -6.55 -7.04
C ALA A 189 -13.36 -6.43 -8.57
N ALA A 190 -14.49 -6.89 -9.09
CA ALA A 190 -14.80 -6.80 -10.52
C ALA A 190 -14.96 -5.35 -11.01
N SER A 191 -15.50 -4.44 -10.17
CA SER A 191 -15.60 -3.02 -10.55
C SER A 191 -14.23 -2.35 -10.73
N SER A 192 -13.20 -2.85 -10.04
CA SER A 192 -11.81 -2.41 -10.25
C SER A 192 -11.30 -2.78 -11.65
N LEU A 193 -11.65 -3.98 -12.13
CA LEU A 193 -11.32 -4.41 -13.49
C LEU A 193 -12.12 -3.62 -14.54
N ALA A 194 -13.38 -3.34 -14.27
CA ALA A 194 -14.20 -2.49 -15.14
C ALA A 194 -13.66 -1.06 -15.22
N TRP A 195 -13.18 -0.50 -14.11
CA TRP A 195 -12.50 0.79 -14.09
C TRP A 195 -11.22 0.78 -14.90
N LEU A 196 -10.39 -0.27 -14.76
CA LEU A 196 -9.19 -0.44 -15.57
C LEU A 196 -9.53 -0.47 -17.07
N THR A 197 -10.60 -1.16 -17.48
CA THR A 197 -11.08 -1.11 -18.86
C THR A 197 -11.44 0.32 -19.26
N LEU A 198 -12.25 1.01 -18.46
CA LEU A 198 -12.68 2.38 -18.74
C LEU A 198 -11.50 3.34 -18.96
N VAL A 199 -10.51 3.36 -18.08
CA VAL A 199 -9.35 4.27 -18.19
C VAL A 199 -8.37 3.92 -19.31
N HIS A 200 -8.48 2.74 -19.92
CA HIS A 200 -7.70 2.36 -21.11
C HIS A 200 -8.48 2.54 -22.41
N THR A 201 -9.80 2.66 -22.37
CA THR A 201 -10.66 2.76 -23.56
C THR A 201 -11.27 4.15 -23.74
N THR A 202 -11.01 5.09 -22.84
CA THR A 202 -11.60 6.43 -22.88
C THR A 202 -10.55 7.51 -22.65
N ASP A 203 -10.73 8.65 -23.32
CA ASP A 203 -9.79 9.79 -23.27
C ASP A 203 -10.35 11.01 -22.55
N PHE A 204 -11.60 10.97 -22.05
CA PHE A 204 -12.22 12.09 -21.34
C PHE A 204 -11.83 12.17 -19.86
N LEU A 205 -11.18 11.13 -19.33
CA LEU A 205 -10.70 11.08 -17.95
C LEU A 205 -9.28 11.65 -17.87
N PRO A 206 -8.93 12.33 -16.76
CA PRO A 206 -7.58 12.82 -16.54
C PRO A 206 -6.60 11.64 -16.47
N ASP A 207 -5.34 11.83 -16.89
CA ASP A 207 -4.29 10.79 -16.78
C ASP A 207 -4.13 10.23 -15.36
N GLY A 208 -4.34 11.09 -14.36
CA GLY A 208 -4.34 10.71 -12.94
C GLY A 208 -5.40 9.67 -12.56
N ALA A 209 -6.47 9.49 -13.35
CA ALA A 209 -7.54 8.52 -13.12
C ALA A 209 -7.05 7.08 -13.03
N ARG A 210 -5.92 6.77 -13.69
CA ARG A 210 -5.26 5.46 -13.58
C ARG A 210 -4.76 5.20 -12.16
N LEU A 211 -4.47 6.24 -11.38
CA LEU A 211 -3.99 6.15 -10.01
C LEU A 211 -5.11 6.27 -8.97
N TRP A 212 -6.38 6.39 -9.36
CA TRP A 212 -7.47 6.58 -8.40
C TRP A 212 -7.83 5.29 -7.66
N LEU A 213 -8.55 5.42 -6.56
CA LEU A 213 -9.00 4.31 -5.71
C LEU A 213 -9.63 3.14 -6.50
N PRO A 214 -10.51 3.36 -7.50
CA PRO A 214 -11.12 2.24 -8.22
C PRO A 214 -10.10 1.31 -8.89
N THR A 215 -8.96 1.80 -9.38
CA THR A 215 -7.88 0.96 -9.95
C THR A 215 -7.31 -0.03 -8.95
N TYR A 216 -7.23 0.36 -7.67
CA TYR A 216 -6.56 -0.41 -6.63
C TYR A 216 -7.51 -1.05 -5.62
N LEU A 217 -8.81 -0.82 -5.76
CA LEU A 217 -9.85 -1.31 -4.85
C LEU A 217 -9.78 -2.83 -4.67
N ILE A 218 -9.45 -3.58 -5.72
CA ILE A 218 -9.28 -5.03 -5.67
C ILE A 218 -8.25 -5.49 -4.61
N TRP A 219 -7.19 -4.71 -4.36
CA TRP A 219 -6.20 -5.03 -3.32
C TRP A 219 -6.77 -4.83 -1.92
N PHE A 220 -7.50 -3.75 -1.67
CA PHE A 220 -8.21 -3.56 -0.40
C PHE A 220 -9.26 -4.64 -0.16
N VAL A 221 -9.99 -5.02 -1.21
CA VAL A 221 -10.99 -6.10 -1.18
C VAL A 221 -10.36 -7.43 -0.75
N GLY A 222 -9.13 -7.74 -1.20
CA GLY A 222 -8.38 -8.91 -0.71
C GLY A 222 -8.30 -8.97 0.81
N GLY A 223 -7.99 -7.84 1.45
CA GLY A 223 -8.01 -7.71 2.91
C GLY A 223 -9.41 -7.83 3.52
N MET A 224 -10.40 -7.20 2.91
CA MET A 224 -11.80 -7.25 3.36
C MET A 224 -12.34 -8.69 3.31
N LEU A 225 -11.99 -9.47 2.28
CA LEU A 225 -12.31 -10.89 2.16
C LEU A 225 -11.71 -11.69 3.32
N LEU A 226 -10.41 -11.48 3.62
CA LEU A 226 -9.76 -12.12 4.76
C LEU A 226 -10.45 -11.80 6.09
N SER A 227 -10.99 -10.58 6.25
CA SER A 227 -11.74 -10.20 7.44
C SER A 227 -13.00 -11.05 7.62
N VAL A 228 -13.80 -11.22 6.55
CA VAL A 228 -14.99 -12.08 6.55
C VAL A 228 -14.62 -13.54 6.83
N LEU A 229 -13.63 -14.06 6.12
CA LEU A 229 -13.13 -15.43 6.29
C LEU A 229 -12.61 -15.68 7.71
N SER A 230 -11.98 -14.68 8.34
CA SER A 230 -11.48 -14.80 9.71
C SER A 230 -12.60 -14.98 10.74
N VAL A 231 -13.74 -14.35 10.51
CA VAL A 231 -14.92 -14.45 11.37
C VAL A 231 -15.70 -15.74 11.10
N MET A 232 -15.68 -16.23 9.86
CA MET A 232 -16.18 -17.57 9.50
C MET A 232 -15.34 -18.73 10.06
N GLY A 233 -14.19 -18.44 10.70
CA GLY A 233 -13.31 -19.46 11.26
C GLY A 233 -12.47 -20.21 10.23
N VAL A 234 -12.37 -19.70 9.00
CA VAL A 234 -11.50 -20.27 7.95
C VAL A 234 -10.05 -20.13 8.38
N ARG A 235 -9.25 -21.16 8.09
CA ARG A 235 -7.82 -21.20 8.37
C ARG A 235 -7.03 -21.24 7.06
N ALA A 236 -5.90 -20.55 7.04
CA ALA A 236 -4.94 -20.59 5.93
C ALA A 236 -3.56 -20.91 6.46
N TYR A 237 -2.81 -21.76 5.76
CA TYR A 237 -1.52 -22.25 6.22
C TYR A 237 -0.37 -21.64 5.41
N GLY A 238 0.64 -21.14 6.13
CA GLY A 238 1.77 -20.44 5.49
C GLY A 238 2.57 -21.33 4.54
N PHE A 239 2.67 -22.62 4.82
CA PHE A 239 3.37 -23.56 3.93
C PHE A 239 2.68 -23.75 2.57
N LEU A 240 1.39 -23.40 2.45
CA LEU A 240 0.66 -23.43 1.17
C LEU A 240 0.58 -22.03 0.56
N CYS A 241 0.21 -21.04 1.36
CA CYS A 241 0.00 -19.67 0.87
C CYS A 241 1.29 -19.00 0.39
N ILE A 242 2.43 -19.22 1.07
CA ILE A 242 3.70 -18.55 0.72
C ILE A 242 4.31 -19.10 -0.58
N PRO A 243 4.41 -20.43 -0.80
CA PRO A 243 4.83 -20.94 -2.10
C PRO A 243 3.89 -20.52 -3.23
N LEU A 244 2.57 -20.50 -3.01
CA LEU A 244 1.63 -20.04 -4.03
C LEU A 244 1.81 -18.55 -4.34
N ALA A 245 2.02 -17.71 -3.31
CA ALA A 245 2.34 -16.30 -3.50
C ALA A 245 3.65 -16.12 -4.29
N LEU A 246 4.67 -16.95 -4.03
CA LEU A 246 5.92 -16.95 -4.77
C LEU A 246 5.69 -17.35 -6.23
N VAL A 247 4.91 -18.39 -6.52
CA VAL A 247 4.56 -18.77 -7.89
C VAL A 247 3.86 -17.62 -8.62
N CYS A 248 2.85 -16.99 -7.99
CA CYS A 248 2.19 -15.83 -8.56
C CYS A 248 3.16 -14.65 -8.80
N TYR A 249 4.14 -14.44 -7.90
CA TYR A 249 5.18 -13.42 -8.06
C TYR A 249 6.10 -13.72 -9.25
N LEU A 250 6.51 -14.97 -9.42
CA LEU A 250 7.35 -15.40 -10.54
C LEU A 250 6.61 -15.25 -11.88
N ILE A 251 5.30 -15.54 -11.91
CA ILE A 251 4.43 -15.32 -13.08
C ILE A 251 4.29 -13.81 -13.36
N ALA A 252 4.05 -13.00 -12.33
CA ALA A 252 3.97 -11.53 -12.46
C ALA A 252 5.31 -10.90 -12.90
N SER A 253 6.42 -11.60 -12.70
CA SER A 253 7.76 -11.18 -13.16
C SER A 253 8.04 -11.57 -14.62
N THR A 254 7.01 -11.94 -15.37
CA THR A 254 7.06 -12.13 -16.83
C THR A 254 6.40 -10.95 -17.56
N PRO A 255 6.53 -10.83 -18.89
CA PRO A 255 5.88 -9.76 -19.67
C PRO A 255 4.35 -9.72 -19.56
N ILE A 256 3.70 -10.75 -18.99
CA ILE A 256 2.24 -10.81 -18.80
C ILE A 256 1.71 -9.66 -17.94
N ALA A 257 2.49 -9.18 -16.97
CA ALA A 257 2.12 -8.06 -16.09
C ALA A 257 2.68 -6.70 -16.60
N GLY A 258 3.19 -6.68 -17.83
CA GLY A 258 3.68 -5.50 -18.53
C GLY A 258 5.11 -5.09 -18.19
N ALA A 259 5.47 -3.89 -18.66
CA ALA A 259 6.76 -3.27 -18.42
C ALA A 259 7.00 -2.99 -16.91
N PRO A 260 8.25 -2.70 -16.48
CA PRO A 260 8.59 -2.33 -15.12
C PRO A 260 8.11 -0.90 -14.81
N THR A 261 6.79 -0.71 -14.76
CA THR A 261 6.13 0.58 -14.51
C THR A 261 4.90 0.35 -13.63
N THR A 262 4.48 1.37 -12.89
CA THR A 262 3.30 1.30 -12.02
C THR A 262 2.01 1.12 -12.81
N SER A 263 1.90 1.74 -13.98
CA SER A 263 0.73 1.69 -14.88
C SER A 263 1.14 1.13 -16.25
N PRO A 264 0.89 -0.18 -16.50
CA PRO A 264 1.19 -0.78 -17.80
C PRO A 264 0.48 -0.07 -18.97
N ALA A 265 1.08 -0.14 -20.15
CA ALA A 265 0.55 0.54 -21.34
C ALA A 265 -0.70 -0.15 -21.90
N THR A 266 -0.80 -1.48 -21.78
CA THR A 266 -1.90 -2.24 -22.36
C THR A 266 -2.89 -2.71 -21.30
N LEU A 267 -4.17 -2.76 -21.67
CA LEU A 267 -5.24 -3.24 -20.79
C LEU A 267 -4.97 -4.65 -20.24
N PRO A 268 -4.60 -5.67 -21.05
CA PRO A 268 -4.37 -7.03 -20.53
C PRO A 268 -3.27 -7.07 -19.47
N GLN A 269 -2.19 -6.30 -19.65
CA GLN A 269 -1.11 -6.23 -18.68
C GLN A 269 -1.57 -5.58 -17.37
N SER A 270 -2.34 -4.49 -17.44
CA SER A 270 -2.93 -3.84 -16.27
C SER A 270 -3.88 -4.76 -15.50
N LEU A 271 -4.71 -5.54 -16.20
CA LEU A 271 -5.60 -6.52 -15.58
C LEU A 271 -4.85 -7.66 -14.90
N TRP A 272 -3.89 -8.28 -15.59
CA TRP A 272 -3.07 -9.37 -15.02
C TRP A 272 -2.26 -8.89 -13.82
N LYS A 273 -1.64 -7.71 -13.91
CA LYS A 273 -0.93 -7.09 -12.80
C LYS A 273 -1.85 -6.88 -11.59
N ALA A 274 -3.03 -6.30 -11.80
CA ALA A 274 -3.99 -6.05 -10.73
C ALA A 274 -4.41 -7.35 -10.01
N VAL A 275 -4.77 -8.39 -10.78
CA VAL A 275 -5.23 -9.68 -10.25
C VAL A 275 -4.10 -10.45 -9.55
N LEU A 276 -2.92 -10.56 -10.18
CA LEU A 276 -1.78 -11.26 -9.59
C LEU A 276 -1.32 -10.56 -8.31
N TYR A 277 -1.28 -9.23 -8.28
CA TYR A 277 -0.90 -8.48 -7.09
C TYR A 277 -1.92 -8.65 -5.96
N ALA A 278 -3.22 -8.63 -6.29
CA ALA A 278 -4.26 -8.94 -5.32
C ALA A 278 -4.07 -10.34 -4.72
N ALA A 279 -3.79 -11.34 -5.55
CA ALA A 279 -3.56 -12.71 -5.13
C ALA A 279 -2.32 -12.82 -4.21
N ILE A 280 -1.17 -12.31 -4.65
CA ILE A 280 0.10 -12.35 -3.88
C ILE A 280 -0.11 -11.68 -2.51
N ALA A 281 -0.59 -10.44 -2.49
CA ALA A 281 -0.76 -9.69 -1.25
C ALA A 281 -1.77 -10.36 -0.30
N THR A 282 -2.88 -10.89 -0.83
CA THR A 282 -3.86 -11.63 -0.04
C THR A 282 -3.26 -12.91 0.54
N LEU A 283 -2.52 -13.69 -0.25
CA LEU A 283 -1.88 -14.93 0.19
C LEU A 283 -0.80 -14.70 1.25
N VAL A 284 -0.02 -13.62 1.14
CA VAL A 284 0.99 -13.23 2.14
C VAL A 284 0.33 -12.90 3.49
N VAL A 285 -0.80 -12.18 3.48
CA VAL A 285 -1.50 -11.77 4.71
C VAL A 285 -2.39 -12.88 5.28
N ALA A 286 -2.97 -13.73 4.43
CA ALA A 286 -3.94 -14.77 4.78
C ALA A 286 -3.55 -15.62 6.00
N PRO A 287 -2.37 -16.27 6.07
CA PRO A 287 -2.05 -17.15 7.20
C PRO A 287 -2.02 -16.41 8.54
N LEU A 288 -1.62 -15.14 8.56
CA LEU A 288 -1.56 -14.34 9.78
C LEU A 288 -2.93 -13.81 10.18
N GLY A 289 -3.74 -13.40 9.20
CA GLY A 289 -5.10 -12.94 9.40
C GLY A 289 -6.06 -14.05 9.83
N LEU A 290 -5.85 -15.26 9.32
CA LEU A 290 -6.73 -16.44 9.51
C LEU A 290 -6.25 -17.41 10.61
N GLY A 291 -5.31 -16.96 11.46
CA GLY A 291 -5.03 -17.62 12.74
C GLY A 291 -4.02 -18.75 12.73
N ASN A 292 -3.14 -18.83 11.72
CA ASN A 292 -2.02 -19.76 11.75
C ASN A 292 -0.91 -19.28 12.69
N ARG A 293 -0.39 -20.19 13.52
CA ARG A 293 0.72 -19.94 14.48
C ARG A 293 2.03 -20.67 14.09
N GLY A 294 2.15 -21.10 12.84
CA GLY A 294 3.32 -21.82 12.31
C GLY A 294 4.59 -20.97 12.17
N TRP A 295 5.61 -21.53 11.48
CA TRP A 295 6.93 -20.91 11.30
C TRP A 295 6.86 -19.48 10.73
N TYR A 296 5.97 -19.25 9.77
CA TYR A 296 5.82 -17.95 9.11
C TYR A 296 5.34 -16.86 10.08
N ALA A 297 4.37 -17.20 10.93
CA ALA A 297 3.90 -16.29 11.98
C ALA A 297 5.03 -16.00 12.97
N ARG A 298 5.82 -17.02 13.37
CA ARG A 298 6.98 -16.90 14.28
C ARG A 298 8.08 -15.99 13.73
N LEU A 299 8.42 -16.15 12.45
CA LEU A 299 9.42 -15.31 11.78
C LEU A 299 8.97 -13.84 11.81
N LEU A 300 7.73 -13.56 11.42
CA LEU A 300 7.25 -12.19 11.29
C LEU A 300 6.93 -11.49 12.60
N GLY A 301 6.53 -12.20 13.66
CA GLY A 301 6.44 -11.54 14.98
C GLY A 301 7.73 -11.64 15.79
N SER A 302 8.88 -11.94 15.17
CA SER A 302 10.18 -11.75 15.80
C SER A 302 10.41 -10.28 16.13
N ARG A 303 11.20 -9.99 17.17
CA ARG A 303 11.45 -8.62 17.63
C ARG A 303 11.94 -7.68 16.51
N PRO A 304 12.90 -8.07 15.64
CA PRO A 304 13.35 -7.20 14.55
C PRO A 304 12.25 -6.86 13.55
N MET A 305 11.43 -7.85 13.18
CA MET A 305 10.33 -7.65 12.23
C MET A 305 9.23 -6.78 12.81
N VAL A 306 8.89 -6.95 14.10
CA VAL A 306 7.93 -6.08 14.79
C VAL A 306 8.46 -4.65 14.86
N PHE A 307 9.74 -4.46 15.25
CA PHE A 307 10.37 -3.14 15.31
C PHE A 307 10.32 -2.42 13.96
N LEU A 308 10.77 -3.06 12.89
CA LEU A 308 10.70 -2.50 11.54
C LEU A 308 9.25 -2.26 11.08
N GLY A 309 8.33 -3.11 11.52
CA GLY A 309 6.90 -3.00 11.23
C GLY A 309 6.21 -1.82 11.93
N GLU A 310 6.66 -1.48 13.14
CA GLU A 310 6.15 -0.32 13.90
C GLU A 310 6.50 0.99 13.21
N ILE A 311 7.76 1.12 12.74
CA ILE A 311 8.27 2.30 12.04
C ILE A 311 8.09 2.23 10.51
N SER A 312 7.38 1.22 10.01
CA SER A 312 7.27 0.93 8.56
C SER A 312 6.68 2.10 7.76
N TYR A 313 5.81 2.87 8.41
CA TYR A 313 5.13 4.00 7.80
C TYR A 313 6.12 5.14 7.59
N GLU A 314 6.91 5.44 8.62
CA GLU A 314 7.96 6.45 8.57
C GLU A 314 9.07 6.04 7.60
N ILE A 315 9.43 4.75 7.50
CA ILE A 315 10.34 4.23 6.46
C ILE A 315 9.77 4.56 5.07
N PHE A 316 8.51 4.20 4.83
CA PHE A 316 7.84 4.50 3.57
C PHE A 316 7.82 6.01 3.26
N LEU A 317 7.64 6.87 4.26
CA LEU A 317 7.61 8.31 4.04
C LEU A 317 8.96 8.88 3.59
N VAL A 318 10.05 8.58 4.30
CA VAL A 318 11.32 9.30 4.11
C VAL A 318 12.31 8.61 3.16
N HIS A 319 12.11 7.32 2.84
CA HIS A 319 13.13 6.53 2.15
C HIS A 319 13.58 7.11 0.81
N LEU A 320 12.70 7.72 0.01
CA LEU A 320 13.09 8.24 -1.31
C LEU A 320 13.97 9.49 -1.21
N VAL A 321 13.64 10.42 -0.32
CA VAL A 321 14.51 11.59 -0.05
C VAL A 321 15.88 11.12 0.47
N ILE A 322 15.89 10.17 1.40
CA ILE A 322 17.14 9.62 1.95
C ILE A 322 17.92 8.86 0.87
N MET A 323 17.25 8.07 0.03
CA MET A 323 17.88 7.31 -1.06
C MET A 323 18.58 8.23 -2.05
N GLU A 324 17.95 9.34 -2.41
CA GLU A 324 18.57 10.33 -3.30
C GLU A 324 19.83 10.95 -2.66
N LEU A 325 19.75 11.32 -1.37
CA LEU A 325 20.92 11.82 -0.64
C LEU A 325 22.03 10.77 -0.53
N VAL A 326 21.68 9.51 -0.25
CA VAL A 326 22.65 8.41 -0.20
C VAL A 326 23.32 8.20 -1.55
N MET A 327 22.55 8.24 -2.64
CA MET A 327 23.08 8.06 -3.99
C MET A 327 24.15 9.10 -4.32
N VAL A 328 23.89 10.37 -4.00
CA VAL A 328 24.78 11.50 -4.35
C VAL A 328 25.90 11.70 -3.33
N GLU A 329 25.56 11.73 -2.03
CA GLU A 329 26.47 12.16 -0.97
C GLU A 329 27.27 11.01 -0.35
N VAL A 330 26.77 9.77 -0.40
CA VAL A 330 27.44 8.60 0.22
C VAL A 330 28.08 7.72 -0.83
N MET A 331 27.33 7.40 -1.88
CA MET A 331 27.82 6.52 -2.95
C MET A 331 28.58 7.27 -4.04
N HIS A 332 28.42 8.59 -4.13
CA HIS A 332 28.99 9.45 -5.18
C HIS A 332 28.70 8.91 -6.59
N GLN A 333 27.48 8.43 -6.81
CA GLN A 333 27.03 7.83 -8.06
C GLN A 333 25.88 8.64 -8.67
N HIS A 334 25.77 8.58 -10.00
CA HIS A 334 24.66 9.19 -10.73
C HIS A 334 23.47 8.24 -10.83
N ILE A 335 22.27 8.79 -10.94
CA ILE A 335 21.04 8.02 -11.21
C ILE A 335 21.25 7.13 -12.43
N TRP A 336 20.70 5.93 -12.39
CA TRP A 336 20.84 4.84 -13.37
C TRP A 336 22.22 4.17 -13.43
N THR A 337 23.05 4.36 -12.41
CA THR A 337 24.30 3.63 -12.23
C THR A 337 24.33 2.89 -10.90
N GLY A 338 25.36 2.07 -10.68
CA GLY A 338 25.63 1.50 -9.35
C GLY A 338 24.97 0.16 -9.06
N SER A 339 25.13 -0.27 -7.81
CA SER A 339 24.59 -1.52 -7.28
C SER A 339 23.30 -1.28 -6.50
N THR A 340 22.21 -1.90 -6.95
CA THR A 340 20.91 -1.88 -6.25
C THR A 340 21.05 -2.30 -4.79
N PHE A 341 21.83 -3.35 -4.51
CA PHE A 341 22.01 -3.86 -3.16
C PHE A 341 22.81 -2.90 -2.27
N ALA A 342 23.80 -2.20 -2.83
CA ALA A 342 24.55 -1.19 -2.10
C ALA A 342 23.64 0.01 -1.75
N LEU A 343 22.90 0.52 -2.74
CA LEU A 343 21.96 1.63 -2.52
C LEU A 343 20.86 1.26 -1.52
N PHE A 344 20.28 0.07 -1.64
CA PHE A 344 19.31 -0.45 -0.68
C PHE A 344 19.87 -0.49 0.74
N THR A 345 21.05 -1.07 0.92
CA THR A 345 21.68 -1.24 2.25
C THR A 345 21.97 0.11 2.90
N TRP A 346 22.62 1.02 2.18
CA TRP A 346 22.91 2.37 2.69
C TRP A 346 21.63 3.15 2.96
N THR A 347 20.66 3.11 2.04
CA THR A 347 19.35 3.76 2.26
C THR A 347 18.69 3.26 3.52
N MET A 348 18.66 1.94 3.77
CA MET A 348 18.08 1.37 4.99
C MET A 348 18.86 1.78 6.24
N LEU A 349 20.19 1.84 6.18
CA LEU A 349 21.05 2.24 7.30
C LEU A 349 20.72 3.67 7.78
N PHE A 350 20.46 4.60 6.86
CA PHE A 350 20.09 5.99 7.20
C PHE A 350 18.59 6.16 7.44
N THR A 351 17.75 5.40 6.73
CA THR A 351 16.30 5.48 6.85
C THR A 351 15.81 4.96 8.19
N ILE A 352 16.34 3.84 8.70
CA ILE A 352 15.87 3.27 9.98
C ILE A 352 16.01 4.25 11.16
N PRO A 353 17.17 4.89 11.40
CA PRO A 353 17.31 5.91 12.45
C PRO A 353 16.41 7.12 12.24
N ALA A 354 16.32 7.63 11.01
CA ALA A 354 15.48 8.79 10.69
C ALA A 354 13.99 8.48 10.92
N SER A 355 13.53 7.31 10.48
CA SER A 355 12.17 6.83 10.68
C SER A 355 11.85 6.59 12.15
N TRP A 356 12.79 6.02 12.91
CA TRP A 356 12.61 5.84 14.35
C TRP A 356 12.50 7.18 15.09
N LEU A 357 13.33 8.16 14.71
CA LEU A 357 13.28 9.50 15.28
C LEU A 357 11.95 10.21 14.96
N LEU A 358 11.54 10.18 13.69
CA LEU A 358 10.27 10.72 13.23
C LEU A 358 9.10 10.06 13.96
N HIS A 359 9.13 8.73 14.06
CA HIS A 359 8.13 7.96 14.80
C HIS A 359 8.06 8.41 16.26
N ARG A 360 9.20 8.59 16.93
CA ARG A 360 9.24 9.01 18.34
C ARG A 360 8.62 10.39 18.57
N PHE A 361 8.82 11.34 17.65
CA PHE A 361 8.28 12.70 17.78
C PHE A 361 6.81 12.81 17.37
N THR A 362 6.38 12.00 16.42
CA THR A 362 5.02 12.06 15.86
C THR A 362 4.06 11.06 16.49
N ARG A 363 4.59 10.09 17.26
CA ARG A 363 3.79 9.13 17.99
C ARG A 363 2.90 9.86 18.97
N VAL A 364 1.61 9.75 18.70
CA VAL A 364 0.56 10.20 19.58
C VAL A 364 0.63 9.40 20.89
N ARG A 365 1.07 10.07 21.96
CA ARG A 365 0.88 9.57 23.33
C ARG A 365 -0.63 9.61 23.60
N ASN A 366 -1.22 8.45 23.87
CA ASN A 366 -2.58 8.36 24.37
C ASN A 366 -2.59 8.52 25.88
#